data_AF-A0A1J3DSV7-F1
#
_entry.id   AF-A0A1J3DSV7-F1
#
_cell.length_a   1.000
_cell.length_b   1.000
_cell.length_c   1.000
_cell.angle_alpha   90.00
_cell.angle_beta   90.00
_cell.angle_gamma   90.00
#
_symmetry.space_group_name_H-M   'P 1'
#
loop_
_entity.id
_entity.type
_entity.pdbx_description
1 polymer ?
#
loop_
_entity_poly.entity_id
_entity_poly.type
_entity_poly.pdbx_seq_one_letter_code
_entity_poly.pdbx_strand_id
1 'polypeptide(L)'
;EAVRDMVISFIMAGRDTTSAAMTWLFWLLTENDDVGRKILEEVDPLISLGLGFEELKEMSYTKACLCEAMRLYPPVSWDSKHAANNDVLPDGTRVKKGDKVTYFP
;
A
#
# COMPACT_ATOMS: atom_id res chain seq x y z
N GLU A 1 8.76 21.08 18.96
CA GLU A 1 8.70 21.19 17.49
C GLU A 1 8.77 19.83 16.80
N ALA A 2 9.81 19.02 17.03
CA ALA A 2 9.94 17.69 16.42
C ALA A 2 8.70 16.77 16.51
N VAL A 3 7.99 16.73 17.65
CA VAL A 3 6.77 15.92 17.80
C VAL A 3 5.65 16.39 16.88
N ARG A 4 5.46 17.71 16.75
CA ARG A 4 4.44 18.29 15.87
C ARG A 4 4.73 17.92 14.42
N ASP A 5 5.98 18.07 14.00
CA ASP A 5 6.38 17.81 12.62
C ASP A 5 6.26 16.31 12.29
N MET A 6 6.57 15.43 13.26
CA MET A 6 6.36 13.99 13.15
C MET A 6 4.88 13.62 13.03
N VAL A 7 4.00 14.23 13.83
CA VAL A 7 2.55 14.01 13.76
C VAL A 7 2.00 14.44 12.39
N ILE A 8 2.41 15.60 11.89
CA ILE A 8 2.00 16.07 10.56
C ILE A 8 2.46 15.08 9.47
N SER A 9 3.70 14.60 9.56
CA SER A 9 4.25 13.61 8.63
C SER A 9 3.41 12.32 8.61
N PHE A 10 3.05 11.77 9.77
CA PHE A 10 2.22 10.57 9.86
C PHE A 10 0.81 10.78 9.29
N ILE A 11 0.20 11.94 9.56
CA ILE A 11 -1.14 12.26 9.04
C ILE A 11 -1.10 12.31 7.51
N MET A 12 -0.10 12.98 6.92
CA MET A 12 0.03 13.05 5.46
C MET A 12 0.32 11.68 4.85
N ALA A 13 1.27 10.94 5.43
CA ALA A 13 1.63 9.60 4.95
C ALA A 13 0.45 8.64 4.98
N GLY A 14 -0.40 8.67 6.02
CA GLY A 14 -1.52 7.74 6.17
C GLY A 14 -2.79 8.15 5.45
N ARG A 15 -3.07 9.45 5.31
CA ARG A 15 -4.35 9.94 4.76
C ARG A 15 -4.47 9.71 3.26
N ASP A 16 -3.57 10.29 2.49
CA ASP A 16 -3.73 10.36 1.04
C ASP A 16 -3.44 8.99 0.39
N THR A 17 -2.45 8.25 0.92
CA THR A 17 -2.09 6.92 0.41
C THR A 17 -3.18 5.88 0.69
N THR A 18 -3.74 5.84 1.90
CA THR A 18 -4.82 4.92 2.26
C THR A 18 -6.09 5.26 1.47
N SER A 19 -6.41 6.56 1.33
CA SER A 19 -7.57 6.99 0.53
C SER A 19 -7.43 6.54 -0.93
N ALA A 20 -6.24 6.67 -1.53
CA ALA A 20 -6.00 6.21 -2.89
C ALA A 20 -6.13 4.69 -3.02
N ALA A 21 -5.53 3.92 -2.10
CA ALA A 21 -5.63 2.46 -2.09
C ALA A 21 -7.10 1.98 -2.00
N MET A 22 -7.87 2.57 -1.09
CA MET A 22 -9.30 2.23 -0.92
C MET A 22 -10.13 2.62 -2.13
N THR A 23 -9.86 3.77 -2.75
CA THR A 23 -10.57 4.23 -3.96
C THR A 23 -10.40 3.21 -5.09
N TRP A 24 -9.16 2.77 -5.35
CA TRP A 24 -8.88 1.78 -6.39
C TRP A 24 -9.43 0.39 -6.06
N LEU A 25 -9.36 -0.03 -4.79
CA LEU A 25 -9.98 -1.28 -4.36
C LEU A 25 -11.48 -1.28 -4.66
N PHE A 26 -12.22 -0.25 -4.22
CA PHE A 26 -13.66 -0.19 -4.47
C PHE A 26 -14.01 -0.08 -5.96
N TRP A 27 -13.23 0.68 -6.73
CA TRP A 27 -13.38 0.72 -8.19
C TRP A 27 -13.21 -0.66 -8.83
N LEU A 28 -12.19 -1.42 -8.42
CA LEU A 28 -11.97 -2.77 -8.94
C LEU A 28 -13.09 -3.72 -8.53
N LEU A 29 -13.67 -3.57 -7.35
CA LEU A 29 -14.80 -4.37 -6.90
C LEU A 29 -16.08 -4.08 -7.70
N THR A 30 -16.30 -2.84 -8.14
CA THR A 30 -17.46 -2.51 -9.02
C THR A 30 -17.33 -3.11 -10.41
N GLU A 31 -16.11 -3.40 -10.87
CA GLU A 31 -15.85 -4.03 -12.16
C GLU A 31 -15.78 -5.57 -12.07
N ASN A 32 -15.71 -6.13 -10.86
CA ASN A 32 -15.50 -7.57 -10.61
C ASN A 32 -16.43 -8.09 -9.49
N ASP A 33 -17.73 -8.22 -9.81
CA ASP A 33 -18.78 -8.64 -8.88
C ASP A 33 -18.49 -9.98 -8.17
N ASP A 34 -17.80 -10.92 -8.83
CA ASP A 34 -17.46 -12.22 -8.24
C ASP A 34 -16.42 -12.08 -7.12
N VAL A 35 -15.49 -11.14 -7.24
CA VAL A 35 -14.49 -10.84 -6.21
C VAL A 35 -15.17 -10.23 -4.99
N GLY A 36 -16.07 -9.27 -5.18
CA GLY A 36 -16.86 -8.68 -4.10
C GLY A 36 -17.67 -9.73 -3.32
N ARG A 37 -18.26 -10.69 -4.02
CA ARG A 37 -19.01 -11.80 -3.40
C ARG A 37 -18.11 -12.70 -2.56
N LYS A 38 -16.92 -13.06 -3.05
CA LYS A 38 -15.93 -13.87 -2.30
C LYS A 38 -15.43 -13.15 -1.04
N ILE A 39 -15.28 -11.83 -1.10
CA ILE A 39 -14.95 -11.02 0.09
C ILE A 39 -16.08 -11.12 1.12
N LEU A 40 -17.34 -10.99 0.71
CA LEU A 40 -18.48 -11.14 1.62
C LEU A 40 -18.55 -12.56 2.21
N GLU A 41 -18.34 -13.59 1.40
CA GLU A 41 -18.26 -14.98 1.87
C GLU A 41 -17.15 -15.20 2.91
N GLU A 42 -16.01 -14.51 2.79
CA GLU A 42 -14.93 -14.54 3.77
C GLU A 42 -15.30 -13.78 5.06
N VAL A 43 -15.97 -12.63 4.94
CA VAL A 43 -16.22 -11.72 6.06
C VAL A 43 -17.46 -12.10 6.88
N ASP A 44 -18.52 -12.59 6.24
CA ASP A 44 -19.81 -12.86 6.88
C ASP A 44 -19.73 -13.75 8.14
N PRO A 45 -18.95 -14.85 8.15
CA PRO A 45 -18.79 -15.68 9.35
C PRO A 45 -18.13 -14.92 10.51
N LEU A 46 -17.19 -14.03 10.20
CA LEU A 46 -16.39 -13.28 11.17
C LEU A 46 -17.18 -12.13 11.83
N ILE A 47 -18.18 -11.57 11.14
CA ILE A 47 -19.03 -10.50 11.69
C ILE A 47 -19.69 -10.94 13.01
N SER A 48 -20.14 -12.19 13.08
CA SER A 48 -20.81 -12.74 14.26
C SER A 48 -19.90 -12.88 15.49
N LEU A 49 -18.57 -12.96 15.28
CA LEU A 49 -17.55 -13.08 16.32
C LEU A 49 -17.09 -11.71 16.83
N GLY A 50 -17.40 -10.63 16.10
CA GLY A 50 -16.84 -9.31 16.28
C GLY A 50 -15.52 -9.17 15.52
N LEU A 51 -15.37 -8.07 14.77
CA LEU A 51 -14.17 -7.82 13.97
C LEU A 51 -13.04 -7.23 14.84
N GLY A 52 -12.36 -8.10 15.58
CA GLY A 52 -11.16 -7.79 16.33
C GLY A 52 -9.87 -7.95 15.49
N PHE A 53 -8.72 -7.78 16.14
CA PHE A 53 -7.43 -7.87 15.45
C PHE A 53 -7.09 -9.27 14.95
N GLU A 54 -7.53 -10.32 15.66
CA GLU A 54 -7.27 -11.70 15.26
C GLU A 54 -8.16 -12.09 14.08
N GLU A 55 -9.43 -11.69 14.08
CA GLU A 55 -10.37 -11.94 12.98
C GLU A 55 -9.92 -11.24 11.69
N LEU A 56 -9.35 -10.03 11.78
CA LEU A 56 -8.77 -9.33 10.63
C LEU A 56 -7.60 -10.09 9.99
N LYS A 57 -6.85 -10.92 10.73
CA LYS A 57 -5.76 -11.72 10.16
C LYS A 57 -6.27 -12.87 9.31
N GLU A 58 -7.46 -13.37 9.62
CA GLU A 58 -8.11 -14.47 8.89
C GLU A 58 -8.66 -14.01 7.53
N MET A 59 -8.80 -12.69 7.31
CA MET A 59 -9.27 -12.08 6.05
C MET A 59 -8.20 -12.09 4.94
N SER A 60 -7.67 -13.27 4.63
CA SER A 60 -6.57 -13.48 3.71
C SER A 60 -6.89 -13.10 2.26
N TYR A 61 -8.12 -13.37 1.80
CA TYR A 61 -8.60 -13.05 0.46
C TYR A 61 -8.83 -11.55 0.31
N THR A 62 -9.45 -10.91 1.30
CA THR A 62 -9.62 -9.45 1.33
C THR A 62 -8.27 -8.74 1.31
N LYS A 63 -7.31 -9.22 2.11
CA LYS A 63 -5.92 -8.73 2.07
C LYS A 63 -5.28 -8.92 0.71
N ALA A 64 -5.47 -10.08 0.07
CA ALA A 64 -4.97 -10.33 -1.28
C ALA A 64 -5.57 -9.36 -2.31
N CYS A 65 -6.88 -9.06 -2.22
CA CYS A 65 -7.55 -8.08 -3.08
C CYS A 65 -6.99 -6.66 -2.89
N LEU A 66 -6.75 -6.25 -1.63
CA LEU A 66 -6.11 -4.96 -1.34
C LEU A 66 -4.67 -4.91 -1.90
N CYS A 67 -3.90 -5.98 -1.73
CA CYS A 67 -2.55 -6.08 -2.31
C CYS A 67 -2.59 -6.00 -3.84
N GLU A 68 -3.55 -6.66 -4.49
CA GLU A 68 -3.70 -6.63 -5.94
C GLU A 68 -4.12 -5.26 -6.45
N ALA A 69 -5.01 -4.57 -5.73
CA ALA A 69 -5.37 -3.18 -6.03
C ALA A 69 -4.14 -2.26 -5.99
N MET A 70 -3.27 -2.42 -4.98
CA MET A 70 -2.02 -1.65 -4.88
C MET A 70 -0.96 -2.08 -5.91
N ARG A 71 -0.98 -3.33 -6.40
CA ARG A 71 -0.10 -3.80 -7.49
C ARG A 71 -0.49 -3.16 -8.82
N LEU A 72 -1.79 -3.03 -9.09
CA LEU A 72 -2.31 -2.41 -10.30
C LEU A 72 -2.24 -0.87 -10.24
N TYR A 73 -2.56 -0.31 -9.08
CA TYR A 73 -2.67 1.13 -8.84
C TYR A 73 -1.93 1.52 -7.54
N PRO A 74 -0.58 1.57 -7.56
CA PRO A 74 0.19 1.89 -6.37
C PRO A 74 -0.09 3.34 -5.92
N PRO A 75 -0.48 3.57 -4.65
CA PRO A 75 -0.69 4.93 -4.13
C PRO A 75 0.55 5.83 -4.23
N VAL A 76 1.74 5.23 -4.20
CA VAL A 76 3.02 5.89 -4.44
C VAL A 76 3.65 5.22 -5.66
N SER A 77 3.46 5.82 -6.83
CA SER A 77 3.91 5.27 -8.12
C SER A 77 5.40 5.39 -8.37
N TRP A 78 6.12 6.18 -7.58
CA TRP A 78 7.55 6.39 -7.68
C TRP A 78 8.12 6.94 -6.37
N ASP A 79 9.28 6.43 -5.97
CA ASP A 79 10.07 6.95 -4.84
C ASP A 79 11.43 7.42 -5.35
N SER A 80 11.88 8.60 -4.91
CA SER A 80 13.14 9.19 -5.34
C SER A 80 14.07 9.42 -4.15
N LYS A 81 15.31 8.97 -4.28
CA LYS A 81 16.38 9.14 -3.29
C LYS A 81 17.61 9.75 -3.94
N HIS A 82 18.51 10.29 -3.11
CA HIS A 82 19.82 10.75 -3.57
C HIS A 82 20.91 9.86 -2.98
N ALA A 83 21.86 9.45 -3.81
CA ALA A 83 22.97 8.61 -3.38
C ALA A 83 23.85 9.38 -2.37
N ALA A 84 23.95 8.89 -1.14
CA ALA A 84 24.78 9.51 -0.10
C ALA A 84 26.28 9.37 -0.40
N ASN A 85 26.67 8.28 -1.06
CA ASN A 85 28.03 7.95 -1.49
C ASN A 85 27.99 7.33 -2.89
N ASN A 86 29.17 7.18 -3.51
CA ASN A 86 29.29 6.41 -4.74
C ASN A 86 28.94 4.94 -4.47
N ASP A 87 28.19 4.31 -5.38
CA ASP A 87 27.75 2.93 -5.25
C ASP A 87 27.59 2.25 -6.63
N VAL A 88 27.35 0.94 -6.62
CA VAL A 88 27.03 0.12 -7.79
C VAL A 88 25.78 -0.69 -7.50
N LEU A 89 24.72 -0.46 -8.28
CA LEU A 89 23.47 -1.18 -8.18
C LEU A 89 23.64 -2.67 -8.55
N PRO A 90 22.70 -3.56 -8.17
CA PRO A 90 22.81 -5.00 -8.43
C PRO A 90 22.94 -5.40 -9.90
N ASP A 91 22.52 -4.54 -10.83
CA ASP A 91 22.65 -4.72 -12.28
C ASP A 91 24.01 -4.26 -12.83
N GLY A 92 24.89 -3.73 -11.97
CA GLY A 92 26.19 -3.16 -12.34
C GLY A 92 26.16 -1.65 -12.65
N THR A 93 25.00 -1.00 -12.58
CA THR A 93 24.87 0.44 -12.84
C THR A 93 25.60 1.25 -11.76
N ARG A 94 26.53 2.12 -12.17
CA ARG A 94 27.29 2.97 -11.25
C ARG A 94 26.53 4.26 -10.94
N VAL A 95 26.42 4.59 -9.66
CA VAL A 95 25.81 5.83 -9.16
C VAL A 95 26.83 6.62 -8.35
N LYS A 96 26.92 7.92 -8.60
CA LYS A 96 27.82 8.83 -7.87
C LYS A 96 27.08 9.49 -6.71
N LYS A 97 27.83 9.91 -5.71
CA LYS A 97 27.31 10.75 -4.62
C LYS A 97 26.56 11.95 -5.20
N GLY A 98 25.32 12.13 -4.75
CA GLY A 98 24.41 13.19 -5.19
C GLY A 98 23.51 12.82 -6.37
N ASP A 99 23.74 11.71 -7.05
CA ASP A 99 22.86 11.26 -8.14
C ASP A 99 21.47 10.95 -7.59
N LYS A 100 20.43 11.38 -8.32
CA LYS A 100 19.03 11.04 -8.02
C LYS A 100 18.70 9.68 -8.62
N VAL A 101 18.23 8.77 -7.77
CA VAL A 101 17.75 7.44 -8.15
C VAL A 101 16.26 7.38 -7.89
N THR A 102 15.49 6.99 -8.90
CA THR A 102 14.04 6.88 -8.83
C THR A 102 13.64 5.42 -9.03
N TYR A 103 12.88 4.88 -8.08
CA TYR A 103 12.29 3.56 -8.13
C TYR A 103 10.81 3.67 -8.52
N PHE A 104 10.37 2.82 -9.44
CA PHE A 104 8.96 2.65 -9.83
C PHE A 104 8.56 1.23 -9.42
N PRO A 105 7.56 1.05 -8.53
CA PRO A 105 7.08 -0.26 -8.10
C PRO A 105 6.31 -1.02 -9.18
#